data_AF-A0A399STQ8-F1
#
_entry.id   AF-A0A399STQ8-F1
#
_cell.length_a   1.000
_cell.length_b   1.000
_cell.length_c   1.000
_cell.angle_alpha   90.00
_cell.angle_beta   90.00
_cell.angle_gamma   90.00
#
_symmetry.space_group_name_H-M   'P 1'
#
loop_
_entity.id
_entity.type
_entity.pdbx_description
1 polymer ?
#
loop_
_entity_poly.entity_id
_entity_poly.type
_entity_poly.pdbx_seq_one_letter_code
_entity_poly.pdbx_strand_id
1 'polypeptide(L)'
;MTAAGSGDHGGAEAFRKERPDAPRGFFEAEAAGIAWLAEAEPAGGARVVRVIDVAPGRIDLERLHAARPAREAARELGAALAVTTRFVSSVGTSPAPTPRTS
;
A
#
# COMPACT_ATOMS: atom_id res chain seq x y z
N MET A 1 32.83 -6.91 18.37
CA MET A 1 32.54 -5.61 18.99
C MET A 1 31.32 -5.05 18.29
N THR A 2 30.35 -4.63 19.08
CA THR A 2 28.91 -4.48 18.82
C THR A 2 28.59 -3.48 17.72
N ALA A 3 27.58 -3.81 16.92
CA ALA A 3 26.94 -2.89 15.97
C ALA A 3 26.42 -1.66 16.72
N ALA A 4 26.80 -0.48 16.26
CA ALA A 4 26.20 0.77 16.67
C ALA A 4 24.80 0.86 16.05
N GLY A 5 23.79 0.73 16.91
CA GLY A 5 22.47 1.27 16.61
C GLY A 5 22.55 2.79 16.65
N SER A 6 22.26 3.42 15.51
CA SER A 6 21.81 4.81 15.48
C SER A 6 20.39 4.78 14.96
N GLY A 7 19.46 5.04 15.87
CA GLY A 7 18.06 5.23 15.55
C GLY A 7 17.88 6.50 14.74
N ASP A 8 17.15 6.38 13.64
CA ASP A 8 16.60 7.50 12.90
C ASP A 8 15.12 7.64 13.27
N HIS A 9 14.73 8.78 13.84
CA HIS A 9 13.33 9.16 13.99
C HIS A 9 12.93 9.95 12.75
N GLY A 10 12.61 9.25 11.66
CA GLY A 10 12.26 9.87 10.39
C GLY A 10 11.78 8.95 9.25
N GLY A 11 11.84 7.63 9.39
CA GLY A 11 11.38 6.68 8.36
C GLY A 11 10.13 5.94 8.78
N ALA A 12 9.10 5.89 7.94
CA ALA A 12 7.93 5.05 8.19
C ALA A 12 8.39 3.60 8.48
N GLU A 13 8.02 3.06 9.65
CA GLU A 13 8.32 1.66 9.97
C GLU A 13 7.75 0.78 8.84
N ALA A 14 8.57 -0.10 8.28
CA ALA A 14 8.15 -0.95 7.18
C ALA A 14 7.36 -2.16 7.71
N PHE A 15 6.29 -2.52 7.01
CA PHE A 15 5.62 -3.80 7.13
C PHE A 15 5.97 -4.66 5.91
N ARG A 16 6.66 -5.77 6.16
CA ARG A 16 7.12 -6.66 5.09
C ARG A 16 6.21 -7.86 4.90
N LYS A 17 5.85 -8.15 3.66
CA LYS A 17 5.28 -9.43 3.23
C LYS A 17 6.32 -10.16 2.37
N GLU A 18 6.66 -11.39 2.74
CA GLU A 18 7.55 -12.24 1.97
C GLU A 18 6.88 -13.58 1.66
N ARG A 19 7.08 -14.07 0.44
CA ARG A 19 6.67 -15.42 0.02
C ARG A 19 7.68 -15.95 -1.02
N PRO A 20 8.58 -16.88 -0.63
CA PRO A 20 9.65 -17.37 -1.51
C PRO A 20 9.13 -18.11 -2.76
N ASP A 21 7.97 -18.75 -2.66
CA ASP A 21 7.30 -19.51 -3.72
C ASP A 21 6.27 -18.67 -4.49
N ALA A 22 6.29 -17.33 -4.35
CA ALA A 22 5.39 -16.48 -5.09
C ALA A 22 5.60 -16.58 -6.60
N PRO A 23 4.52 -16.69 -7.40
CA PRO A 23 4.63 -16.54 -8.85
C PRO A 23 5.30 -15.23 -9.23
N ARG A 24 6.04 -15.23 -10.34
CA ARG A 24 6.70 -14.04 -10.87
C ARG A 24 5.67 -12.92 -11.08
N GLY A 25 5.98 -11.71 -10.64
CA GLY A 25 5.10 -10.55 -10.81
C GLY A 25 4.01 -10.44 -9.74
N PHE A 26 3.92 -11.36 -8.77
CA PHE A 26 2.88 -11.35 -7.76
C PHE A 26 2.93 -10.09 -6.88
N PHE A 27 4.11 -9.76 -6.34
CA PHE A 27 4.28 -8.60 -5.47
C PHE A 27 4.32 -7.30 -6.28
N GLU A 28 4.78 -7.34 -7.52
CA GLU A 28 4.72 -6.22 -8.46
C GLU A 28 3.27 -5.88 -8.84
N ALA A 29 2.42 -6.88 -9.03
CA ALA A 29 0.98 -6.68 -9.25
C ALA A 29 0.30 -6.10 -8.00
N GLU A 30 0.65 -6.57 -6.81
CA GLU A 30 0.16 -5.99 -5.55
C GLU A 30 0.58 -4.52 -5.41
N ALA A 31 1.86 -4.20 -5.66
CA ALA A 31 2.36 -2.83 -5.65
C ALA A 31 1.63 -1.93 -6.66
N ALA A 32 1.40 -2.42 -7.88
CA ALA A 32 0.65 -1.70 -8.91
C ALA A 32 -0.80 -1.44 -8.49
N GLY A 33 -1.47 -2.43 -7.90
CA GLY A 33 -2.84 -2.27 -7.38
C GLY A 33 -2.93 -1.27 -6.23
N ILE A 34 -1.96 -1.27 -5.32
CA ILE A 34 -1.87 -0.30 -4.23
C ILE A 34 -1.68 1.12 -4.79
N ALA A 35 -0.75 1.32 -5.73
CA ALA A 35 -0.50 2.61 -6.35
C ALA A 35 -1.74 3.13 -7.10
N TRP A 36 -2.41 2.25 -7.83
CA TRP A 36 -3.64 2.60 -8.55
C TRP A 36 -4.79 2.99 -7.61
N LEU A 37 -4.99 2.28 -6.50
CA LEU A 37 -6.01 2.66 -5.51
C LEU A 37 -5.71 4.03 -4.87
N ALA A 38 -4.43 4.36 -4.67
CA ALA A 38 -4.00 5.63 -4.08
C ALA A 38 -4.35 6.84 -4.97
N GLU A 39 -4.57 6.66 -6.28
CA GLU A 39 -5.01 7.73 -7.18
C GLU A 39 -6.39 8.31 -6.81
N ALA A 40 -7.19 7.58 -6.03
CA ALA A 40 -8.46 8.09 -5.51
C ALA A 40 -8.28 9.06 -4.33
N GLU A 41 -7.15 9.05 -3.62
CA GLU A 41 -6.93 9.86 -2.42
C GLU A 41 -7.10 11.37 -2.67
N PRO A 42 -6.54 11.99 -3.73
CA PRO A 42 -6.72 13.42 -3.99
C PRO A 42 -8.17 13.83 -4.22
N ALA A 43 -9.05 12.89 -4.62
CA ALA A 43 -10.48 13.11 -4.77
C ALA A 43 -11.28 12.91 -3.46
N GLY A 44 -10.60 12.59 -2.34
CA GLY A 44 -11.23 12.26 -1.07
C GLY A 44 -11.46 10.76 -0.85
N GLY A 45 -10.81 9.90 -1.64
CA GLY A 45 -10.79 8.46 -1.44
C GLY A 45 -10.12 8.05 -0.12
N ALA A 46 -10.31 6.79 0.27
CA ALA A 46 -9.69 6.24 1.48
C ALA A 46 -8.15 6.26 1.36
N ARG A 47 -7.46 6.58 2.47
CA ARG A 47 -6.00 6.51 2.55
C ARG A 47 -5.53 5.08 2.30
N VAL A 48 -4.57 4.95 1.40
CA VAL A 48 -3.88 3.73 1.02
C VAL A 48 -2.46 3.78 1.58
N VAL A 49 -1.94 2.62 1.99
CA VAL A 49 -0.55 2.52 2.45
C VAL A 49 0.41 2.77 1.30
N ARG A 50 1.53 3.44 1.57
CA ARG A 50 2.59 3.62 0.57
C ARG A 50 3.40 2.33 0.37
N VAL A 51 3.79 2.06 -0.87
CA VAL A 51 4.79 1.03 -1.19
C VAL A 51 6.18 1.63 -0.98
N ILE A 52 6.99 1.00 -0.13
CA ILE A 52 8.36 1.43 0.18
C ILE A 52 9.35 0.75 -0.78
N ASP A 53 9.26 -0.58 -0.93
CA ASP A 53 10.08 -1.37 -1.86
C ASP A 53 9.29 -2.57 -2.38
N VAL A 54 9.64 -3.03 -3.58
CA VAL A 54 9.09 -4.26 -4.18
C VAL A 54 10.18 -5.02 -4.90
N ALA A 55 10.23 -6.33 -4.66
CA ALA A 55 11.19 -7.22 -5.27
C ALA A 55 10.61 -8.63 -5.45
N PRO A 56 11.26 -9.51 -6.24
CA PRO A 56 10.82 -10.88 -6.37
C PRO A 56 10.70 -11.55 -5.00
N GLY A 57 9.50 -12.07 -4.69
CA GLY A 57 9.22 -12.75 -3.43
C GLY A 57 8.97 -11.84 -2.22
N ARG A 58 8.98 -10.49 -2.34
CA ARG A 58 8.65 -9.59 -1.23
C ARG A 58 8.06 -8.23 -1.63
N ILE A 59 7.33 -7.62 -0.69
CA ILE A 59 6.92 -6.20 -0.73
C ILE A 59 7.06 -5.57 0.66
N ASP A 60 7.60 -4.36 0.71
CA ASP A 60 7.69 -3.51 1.90
C ASP A 60 6.67 -2.37 1.79
N LEU A 61 5.82 -2.24 2.80
CA LEU A 61 4.73 -1.25 2.85
C LEU A 61 4.89 -0.33 4.05
N GLU A 62 4.32 0.88 3.97
CA GLU A 62 4.11 1.74 5.13
C GLU A 62 3.32 0.97 6.21
N ARG A 63 3.86 0.91 7.43
CA ARG A 63 3.15 0.27 8.54
C ARG A 63 1.93 1.07 8.94
N LEU A 64 0.79 0.39 8.89
CA LEU A 64 -0.47 0.90 9.42
C LEU A 64 -0.64 0.45 10.87
N HIS A 65 -0.75 1.40 11.80
CA HIS A 65 -1.02 1.11 13.20
C HIS A 65 -2.52 1.05 13.45
N ALA A 66 -3.00 -0.04 14.03
CA ALA A 66 -4.40 -0.18 14.39
C ALA A 66 -4.78 0.85 15.46
N ALA A 67 -5.93 1.50 15.26
CA ALA A 67 -6.53 2.40 16.24
C ALA A 67 -7.77 1.76 16.85
N ARG A 68 -8.22 2.29 18.00
CA ARG A 68 -9.46 1.85 18.64
C ARG A 68 -10.65 2.15 17.70
N PRO A 69 -11.57 1.19 17.48
CA PRO A 69 -12.76 1.46 16.68
C PRO A 69 -13.62 2.58 17.28
N ALA A 70 -14.01 3.54 16.44
CA ALA A 70 -14.88 4.65 16.81
C ALA A 70 -15.95 4.84 15.72
N ARG A 71 -17.17 5.21 16.13
CA ARG A 71 -18.29 5.41 15.19
C ARG A 71 -17.99 6.49 14.16
N GLU A 72 -17.34 7.58 14.57
CA GLU A 72 -16.98 8.67 13.66
C GLU A 72 -15.95 8.23 12.61
N ALA A 73 -14.85 7.61 13.05
CA ALA A 73 -13.84 7.05 12.15
C ALA A 73 -14.42 6.04 11.16
N ALA A 74 -15.41 5.23 11.57
CA ALA A 74 -16.10 4.31 10.68
C ALA A 74 -16.95 5.03 9.62
N ARG A 75 -17.59 6.16 9.98
CA ARG A 75 -18.36 6.98 9.03
C ARG A 75 -17.44 7.68 8.05
N GLU A 76 -16.35 8.27 8.53
CA GLU A 76 -15.32 8.92 7.70
C GLU A 76 -14.72 7.92 6.71
N LEU A 77 -14.34 6.72 7.19
CA LEU A 77 -13.84 5.65 6.33
C LEU A 77 -14.88 5.22 5.30
N GLY A 78 -16.14 5.05 5.70
CA GLY A 78 -17.22 4.67 4.78
C GLY A 78 -17.45 5.70 3.68
N ALA A 79 -17.42 6.99 4.00
CA ALA A 79 -17.52 8.07 3.02
C ALA A 79 -16.34 8.06 2.05
N ALA A 80 -15.12 7.88 2.55
CA ALA A 80 -13.92 7.81 1.72
C ALA A 80 -13.93 6.56 0.81
N LEU A 81 -14.40 5.41 1.30
CA LEU A 81 -14.55 4.20 0.50
C LEU A 81 -15.59 4.35 -0.62
N ALA A 82 -16.67 5.10 -0.39
CA ALA A 82 -17.65 5.40 -1.44
C ALA A 82 -17.01 6.19 -2.60
N VAL A 83 -16.13 7.14 -2.29
CA VAL A 83 -15.36 7.88 -3.30
C VAL A 83 -14.39 6.95 -4.05
N THR A 84 -13.62 6.13 -3.34
CA THR A 84 -12.72 5.13 -3.96
C THR A 84 -13.49 4.20 -4.90
N THR A 85 -14.65 3.70 -4.48
CA THR A 85 -15.48 2.81 -5.30
C THR A 85 -15.97 3.48 -6.57
N ARG A 86 -16.39 4.75 -6.48
CA ARG A 86 -16.79 5.55 -7.65
C ARG A 86 -15.61 5.77 -8.59
N PHE A 87 -14.43 6.09 -8.06
CA PHE A 87 -13.21 6.25 -8.84
C PHE A 87 -12.89 4.97 -9.62
N VAL A 88 -12.79 3.82 -8.93
CA VAL A 88 -12.54 2.51 -9.54
C VAL A 88 -13.55 2.20 -10.63
N SER A 89 -14.83 2.46 -10.37
CA SER A 89 -15.90 2.25 -11.35
C SER A 89 -15.75 3.14 -12.60
N SER A 90 -15.12 4.32 -12.46
CA SER A 90 -14.88 5.24 -13.58
C SER A 90 -13.62 4.94 -14.39
N VAL A 91 -12.58 4.37 -13.75
CA VAL A 91 -11.28 4.10 -14.41
C VAL A 91 -11.10 2.64 -14.83
N GLY A 92 -11.94 1.73 -14.34
CA GLY A 92 -11.92 0.31 -14.73
C GLY A 92 -11.01 -0.55 -13.85
N THR A 93 -10.15 -1.37 -14.45
CA THR A 93 -9.26 -2.30 -13.73
C THR A 93 -7.89 -1.70 -13.49
N SER A 94 -7.22 -2.14 -12.42
CA SER A 94 -5.82 -1.78 -12.15
C SER A 94 -4.93 -2.10 -13.36
N PRO A 95 -3.95 -1.23 -13.67
CA PRO A 95 -2.95 -1.51 -14.68
C PRO A 95 -2.13 -2.75 -14.30
N ALA A 96 -1.77 -3.55 -15.32
CA ALA A 96 -0.83 -4.64 -15.13
C ALA A 96 0.56 -4.10 -14.74
N PRO A 97 1.33 -4.82 -13.91
CA PRO A 97 2.68 -4.39 -13.57
C PRO A 97 3.53 -4.26 -14.84
N THR A 98 4.19 -3.12 -15.01
CA THR A 98 5.18 -2.96 -16.08
C THR A 98 6.34 -3.91 -15.79
N PRO A 99 6.76 -4.77 -16.75
CA PRO A 99 7.92 -5.62 -16.52
C PRO A 99 9.13 -4.70 -16.32
N ARG A 100 9.77 -4.75 -15.15
CA ARG A 100 11.10 -4.17 -14.97
C ARG A 100 12.05 -4.94 -15.88
N THR A 101 12.42 -4.36 -17.02
CA THR A 101 13.58 -4.78 -17.79
C THR A 101 14.81 -4.59 -16.92
N SER A 102 15.55 -5.68 -16.70
CA SER A 102 16.83 -5.73 -15.97
C SER A 102 17.90 -4.86 -16.63
#